data_AF-A0ABC8LYD5-F1
#
_entry.id   AF-A0ABC8LYD5-F1
#
_cell.length_a   1.000
_cell.length_b   1.000
_cell.length_c   1.000
_cell.angle_alpha   90.00
_cell.angle_beta   90.00
_cell.angle_gamma   90.00
#
_symmetry.space_group_name_H-M   'P 1'
#
loop_
_entity.id
_entity.type
_entity.pdbx_description
1 polymer ?
#
loop_
_entity_poly.entity_id
_entity_poly.type
_entity_poly.pdbx_seq_one_letter_code
_entity_poly.pdbx_strand_id
1 'polypeptide(L)'
;MDPQAHLGPGQLIGGTFALDTESLKWERLDKLGEDEETPDIRGWSASTSGTIDGKKGLVMHGGKAQTNGRFDDLFFYGVESA
;
A
#
# COMPACT_ATOMS: atom_id res chain seq x y z
N MET A 1 -18.32 -4.17 -15.61
CA MET A 1 -18.00 -5.40 -14.85
C MET A 1 -16.98 -6.17 -15.67
N ASP A 2 -15.83 -6.51 -15.10
CA ASP A 2 -14.79 -7.31 -15.79
C ASP A 2 -15.37 -8.69 -16.17
N PRO A 3 -15.42 -9.06 -17.48
CA PRO A 3 -15.97 -10.35 -17.93
C PRO A 3 -15.29 -11.57 -17.32
N GLN A 4 -14.08 -11.42 -16.78
CA GLN A 4 -13.29 -12.48 -16.19
C GLN A 4 -13.34 -12.49 -14.65
N ALA A 5 -13.97 -11.49 -14.01
CA ALA A 5 -14.09 -11.35 -12.56
C ALA A 5 -12.79 -11.72 -11.82
N HIS A 6 -12.79 -12.80 -11.03
CA HIS A 6 -11.63 -13.25 -10.25
C HIS A 6 -10.48 -13.86 -11.09
N LEU A 7 -10.71 -14.20 -12.36
CA LEU A 7 -9.68 -14.75 -13.26
C LEU A 7 -8.73 -13.65 -13.77
N GLY A 8 -9.26 -12.44 -13.97
CA GLY A 8 -8.51 -11.27 -14.41
C GLY A 8 -7.82 -10.53 -13.25
N PRO A 9 -6.92 -9.58 -13.56
CA PRO A 9 -6.36 -8.69 -12.55
C PRO A 9 -7.42 -7.74 -11.97
N GLY A 10 -8.48 -7.44 -12.73
CA GLY A 10 -9.41 -6.36 -12.45
C GLY A 10 -8.75 -4.99 -12.65
N GLN A 11 -9.31 -3.96 -12.01
CA GLN A 11 -8.67 -2.65 -11.88
C GLN A 11 -8.10 -2.51 -10.48
N LEU A 12 -6.80 -2.28 -10.40
CA LEU A 12 -6.09 -1.99 -9.16
C LEU A 12 -5.64 -0.53 -9.19
N ILE A 13 -5.54 0.09 -8.02
CA ILE A 13 -5.11 1.48 -7.88
C ILE A 13 -4.00 1.56 -6.83
N GLY A 14 -3.02 2.42 -7.09
CA GLY A 14 -1.99 2.77 -6.12
C GLY A 14 -2.37 3.99 -5.29
N GLY A 15 -1.54 4.30 -4.31
CA GLY A 15 -1.67 5.46 -3.44
C GLY A 15 -1.69 5.06 -1.98
N THR A 16 -1.15 5.95 -1.15
CA THR A 16 -1.01 5.73 0.29
C THR A 16 -1.83 6.78 1.01
N PHE A 17 -2.74 6.35 1.89
CA PHE A 17 -3.67 7.25 2.56
C PHE A 17 -3.69 6.97 4.06
N ALA A 18 -3.79 8.04 4.85
CA ALA A 18 -4.04 7.95 6.28
C ALA A 18 -5.29 8.73 6.66
N LEU A 19 -6.04 8.18 7.61
CA LEU A 19 -7.17 8.83 8.26
C LEU A 19 -6.75 9.22 9.67
N ASP A 20 -6.79 10.51 9.97
CA ASP A 20 -6.76 10.99 11.35
C ASP A 20 -8.15 10.81 11.96
N THR A 21 -8.25 9.95 12.97
CA THR A 21 -9.51 9.64 13.64
C THR A 21 -9.99 10.72 14.61
N GLU A 22 -9.13 11.69 14.98
CA GLU A 22 -9.50 12.83 15.81
C GLU A 22 -10.10 13.96 14.95
N SER A 23 -9.42 14.33 13.85
CA SER A 23 -9.86 15.41 12.97
C SER A 23 -10.80 14.95 11.84
N LEU A 24 -10.91 13.64 11.61
CA LEU A 24 -11.67 13.00 10.52
C LEU A 24 -11.21 13.40 9.12
N LYS A 25 -9.95 13.83 8.99
CA LYS A 25 -9.36 14.23 7.71
C LYS A 25 -8.55 13.08 7.11
N TRP A 26 -8.69 12.94 5.80
CA TRP A 26 -7.86 12.06 4.99
C TRP A 26 -6.70 12.84 4.40
N GLU A 27 -5.52 12.23 4.44
CA GLU A 27 -4.31 12.73 3.80
C GLU A 27 -3.75 11.69 2.84
N ARG A 28 -3.20 12.15 1.72
CA ARG A 28 -2.55 11.32 0.72
C ARG A 28 -1.03 11.44 0.90
N LEU A 29 -0.41 10.38 1.41
CA LEU A 29 0.96 10.35 1.92
C LEU A 29 2.01 10.20 0.80
N ASP A 30 1.69 9.49 -0.28
CA ASP A 30 2.57 9.25 -1.44
C ASP A 30 2.86 10.50 -2.30
N LYS A 31 2.35 11.66 -1.87
CA LYS A 31 2.62 12.97 -2.51
C LYS A 31 3.43 13.91 -1.62
N LEU A 32 3.89 13.43 -0.46
CA LEU A 32 4.56 14.27 0.54
C LEU A 32 6.09 14.18 0.51
N GLY A 33 6.67 13.27 -0.28
CA GLY A 33 8.12 13.14 -0.48
C GLY A 33 8.45 12.70 -1.90
N GLU A 34 9.44 13.35 -2.53
CA GLU A 34 9.79 13.12 -3.95
C GLU A 34 10.80 11.95 -4.14
N ASP A 35 11.37 11.42 -3.06
CA ASP A 35 12.54 10.51 -3.11
C ASP A 35 12.33 9.12 -2.44
N GLU A 36 11.12 8.78 -1.97
CA GLU A 36 10.87 7.46 -1.38
C GLU A 36 10.33 6.45 -2.40
N GLU A 37 10.88 5.23 -2.36
CA GLU A 37 10.41 4.12 -3.20
C GLU A 37 8.98 3.75 -2.80
N THR A 38 8.03 4.00 -3.71
CA THR A 38 6.63 3.65 -3.51
C THR A 38 6.32 2.30 -4.17
N PRO A 39 5.45 1.47 -3.55
CA PRO A 39 5.09 0.19 -4.15
C PRO A 39 4.33 0.39 -5.46
N ASP A 40 4.67 -0.44 -6.46
CA ASP A 40 3.87 -0.55 -7.68
C ASP A 40 2.39 -0.82 -7.39
N ILE A 41 1.52 -0.39 -8.31
CA ILE A 41 0.08 -0.61 -8.24
C ILE A 41 -0.24 -2.10 -8.03
N ARG A 42 -0.89 -2.40 -6.90
CA ARG A 42 -1.21 -3.76 -6.47
C ARG A 42 -2.47 -3.83 -5.64
N GLY A 43 -2.99 -5.03 -5.48
CA GLY A 43 -4.04 -5.34 -4.52
C GLY A 43 -3.91 -6.79 -4.08
N TRP A 44 -4.82 -7.24 -3.21
CA TRP A 44 -4.79 -8.61 -2.67
C TRP A 44 -3.49 -8.93 -1.90
N SER A 45 -2.81 -7.91 -1.39
CA SER A 45 -1.61 -8.05 -0.56
C SER A 45 -1.96 -8.47 0.86
N ALA A 46 -1.04 -9.17 1.52
CA ALA A 46 -1.10 -9.34 2.97
C ALA A 46 -0.58 -8.06 3.63
N SER A 47 -1.25 -7.57 4.67
CA SER A 47 -0.83 -6.36 5.37
C SER A 47 -1.12 -6.43 6.88
N THR A 48 -0.29 -5.73 7.65
CA THR A 48 -0.42 -5.61 9.11
C THR A 48 0.26 -4.34 9.60
N SER A 49 0.00 -3.94 10.84
CA SER A 49 0.89 -3.03 11.56
C SER A 49 2.13 -3.79 12.07
N GLY A 50 3.28 -3.12 12.12
CA GLY A 50 4.54 -3.71 12.57
C GLY A 50 5.50 -2.67 13.14
N THR A 51 6.61 -3.13 13.72
CA THR A 51 7.75 -2.30 14.13
C THR A 51 9.01 -2.85 13.50
N ILE A 52 9.69 -2.03 12.69
CA ILE A 52 10.95 -2.36 12.01
C ILE A 52 11.94 -1.23 12.33
N ASP A 53 13.14 -1.58 12.77
CA ASP A 53 14.20 -0.63 13.17
C ASP A 53 13.72 0.47 14.13
N GLY A 54 12.84 0.10 15.07
CA GLY A 54 12.29 1.00 16.08
C GLY A 54 11.15 1.91 15.60
N LYS A 55 10.82 1.91 14.31
CA LYS A 55 9.70 2.69 13.74
C LYS A 55 8.45 1.83 13.66
N LYS A 56 7.31 2.37 14.10
CA LYS A 56 5.99 1.74 13.87
C LYS A 56 5.50 2.09 12.47
N GLY A 57 4.72 1.20 11.87
CA GLY A 57 4.25 1.47 10.51
C GLY A 57 3.37 0.38 9.91
N LEU A 58 3.08 0.53 8.62
CA LEU A 58 2.37 -0.44 7.79
C LEU A 58 3.38 -1.38 7.13
N VAL A 59 3.19 -2.68 7.32
CA VAL A 59 3.91 -3.74 6.59
C VAL A 59 2.99 -4.28 5.50
N MET A 60 3.47 -4.36 4.26
CA MET A 60 2.75 -4.92 3.12
C MET A 60 3.63 -5.93 2.40
N HIS A 61 3.11 -7.13 2.13
CA HIS A 61 3.85 -8.20 1.45
C HIS A 61 3.08 -8.72 0.23
N GLY A 62 3.81 -8.85 -0.87
CA GLY A 62 3.35 -9.42 -2.13
C GLY A 62 2.09 -8.76 -2.69
N GLY A 63 1.26 -9.57 -3.35
CA GLY A 63 -0.02 -9.16 -3.93
C GLY A 63 -0.11 -9.47 -5.42
N LYS A 64 -1.20 -9.02 -6.04
CA LYS A 64 -1.49 -9.15 -7.46
C LYS A 64 -1.16 -7.85 -8.20
N ALA A 65 -0.43 -7.97 -9.30
CA ALA A 65 -0.11 -6.86 -10.20
C ALA A 65 -1.23 -6.60 -11.23
N GLN A 66 -1.23 -5.40 -11.84
CA GLN A 66 -2.15 -5.03 -12.92
C GLN A 66 -2.00 -5.93 -14.17
N THR A 67 -0.84 -6.56 -14.34
CA THR A 67 -0.54 -7.56 -15.39
C THR A 67 -1.04 -8.96 -15.05
N ASN A 68 -1.73 -9.14 -13.92
CA ASN A 68 -2.07 -10.44 -13.33
C ASN A 68 -0.85 -11.29 -12.91
N GLY A 69 0.33 -10.66 -12.78
CA GLY A 69 1.49 -11.23 -12.08
C GLY A 69 1.32 -11.22 -10.55
N ARG A 70 2.27 -11.82 -9.83
CA ARG A 70 2.34 -11.85 -8.35
C ARG A 70 3.65 -11.19 -7.92
N PHE A 71 3.58 -10.44 -6.83
CA PHE A 71 4.75 -9.88 -6.18
C PHE A 71 5.19 -10.74 -5.00
N ASP A 72 6.48 -10.69 -4.68
CA ASP A 72 7.16 -11.37 -3.56
C ASP A 72 7.95 -10.39 -2.66
N ASP A 73 7.86 -9.10 -2.96
CA ASP A 73 8.49 -8.00 -2.23
C ASP A 73 7.81 -7.73 -0.87
N LEU A 74 8.57 -7.06 0.00
CA LEU A 74 8.13 -6.59 1.31
C LEU A 74 8.33 -5.08 1.37
N PHE A 75 7.24 -4.34 1.57
CA PHE A 75 7.24 -2.89 1.79
C PHE A 75 6.94 -2.56 3.24
N PHE A 76 7.60 -1.51 3.74
CA PHE A 76 7.34 -0.94 5.05
C PHE A 76 7.21 0.57 4.96
N TYR A 77 6.05 1.09 5.33
CA TYR A 77 5.85 2.53 5.52
C TYR A 77 6.04 2.86 6.99
N GLY A 78 7.24 3.32 7.34
CA GLY A 78 7.59 3.76 8.69
C GLY A 78 6.99 5.12 8.98
N VAL A 79 6.25 5.24 10.08
CA VAL A 79 5.75 6.53 10.56
C VAL A 79 6.84 7.13 11.43
N GLU A 80 7.42 8.24 10.98
CA GLU A 80 8.31 9.05 11.81
C GLU A 80 7.51 9.61 13.01
N SER A 81 8.15 9.69 14.17
CA SER A 81 7.58 10.43 15.29
C SER A 81 7.47 11.91 14.91
N ALA A 82 6.27 12.48 15.08
CA ALA A 82 6.01 13.92 14.97
C ALA A 82 6.79 14.72 16.03
#